data_AF-A0A7W4G1W5-F1
#
_entry.id   AF-A0A7W4G1W5-F1
#
_cell.length_a   1.000
_cell.length_b   1.000
_cell.length_c   1.000
_cell.angle_alpha   90.00
_cell.angle_beta   90.00
_cell.angle_gamma   90.00
#
_symmetry.space_group_name_H-M   'P 1'
#
loop_
_entity.id
_entity.type
_entity.pdbx_description
1 polymer ?
#
loop_
_entity_poly.entity_id
_entity_poly.type
_entity_poly.pdbx_seq_one_letter_code
_entity_poly.pdbx_strand_id
1 'polypeptide(L)'
;MQSSNRPNYLIITVIVTWFFFVIAGFIYFQVGQLKAFDSTQMLIKNSWFNNFKQQLTWKNKEVASLILITEQSCGCFKQAKSHISSLTTLAKTKGLDVVQLQLTQELKAVVPATPAAIIIDKSGDFVYVGPLSEGLACAQGSGFVEAVINNLVAGYNSKLLITDTKGCYCVNKV
;
A
#
# COMPACT_ATOMS: atom_id res chain seq x y z
N MET A 1 60.55 -21.45 16.48
CA MET A 1 59.33 -21.37 17.34
C MET A 1 58.20 -20.79 16.50
N GLN A 2 57.39 -21.64 15.86
CA GLN A 2 56.25 -21.22 15.03
C GLN A 2 55.07 -20.88 15.94
N SER A 3 54.91 -19.60 16.24
CA SER A 3 53.71 -19.04 16.87
C SER A 3 52.55 -19.21 15.89
N SER A 4 51.70 -20.20 16.17
CA SER A 4 50.54 -20.54 15.34
C SER A 4 49.45 -19.48 15.52
N ASN A 5 49.45 -18.46 14.67
CA ASN A 5 48.34 -17.50 14.49
C ASN A 5 47.09 -18.12 13.82
N ARG A 6 47.02 -19.45 13.68
CA ARG A 6 45.94 -20.19 13.02
C ARG A 6 44.56 -20.17 13.72
N PRO A 7 44.41 -20.11 15.07
CA PRO A 7 43.08 -20.16 15.67
C PRO A 7 42.29 -18.87 15.43
N ASN A 8 42.94 -17.70 15.43
CA ASN A 8 42.27 -16.43 15.17
C ASN A 8 41.78 -16.31 13.73
N TYR A 9 42.55 -16.80 12.74
CA TYR A 9 42.13 -16.74 11.34
C TYR A 9 40.92 -17.64 11.03
N LEU A 10 40.86 -18.83 11.63
CA LEU A 10 39.71 -19.72 11.51
C LEU A 10 38.45 -19.12 12.15
N ILE A 11 38.58 -18.55 13.36
CA ILE A 11 37.47 -17.88 14.05
C ILE A 11 36.94 -16.69 13.23
N ILE A 12 37.85 -15.85 12.71
CA ILE A 12 37.47 -14.71 11.86
C ILE A 12 36.75 -15.19 10.59
N THR A 13 37.23 -16.26 9.95
CA THR A 13 36.61 -16.81 8.74
C THR A 13 35.20 -17.32 9.01
N VAL A 14 34.97 -18.00 10.14
CA VAL A 14 33.65 -18.47 10.55
C VAL A 14 32.71 -17.30 10.83
N ILE A 15 33.16 -16.27 11.54
CA ILE A 15 32.36 -15.06 11.83
C ILE A 15 31.97 -14.34 10.55
N VAL A 16 32.91 -14.13 9.63
CA VAL A 16 32.65 -13.46 8.34
C VAL A 16 31.68 -14.28 7.50
N THR A 17 31.85 -15.60 7.44
CA THR A 17 30.96 -16.49 6.69
C THR A 17 29.54 -16.45 7.28
N TRP A 18 29.41 -16.55 8.60
CA TRP A 18 28.13 -16.44 9.29
C TRP A 18 27.45 -15.09 9.03
N PHE A 19 28.19 -13.99 9.15
CA PHE A 19 27.68 -12.64 8.90
C PHE A 19 27.18 -12.48 7.46
N PHE A 20 27.92 -13.02 6.49
CA PHE A 20 27.50 -13.03 5.09
C PHE A 20 26.19 -13.80 4.89
N PHE A 21 26.04 -14.98 5.49
CA PHE A 21 24.78 -15.74 5.42
C PHE A 21 23.61 -15.00 6.07
N VAL A 22 23.81 -14.33 7.20
CA VAL A 22 22.78 -13.52 7.86
C VAL A 22 22.34 -12.35 6.98
N ILE A 23 23.28 -11.62 6.39
CA ILE A 23 22.98 -10.51 5.47
C ILE A 23 22.25 -11.02 4.22
N ALA A 24 22.76 -12.10 3.59
CA ALA A 24 22.14 -12.67 2.40
C ALA A 24 20.70 -13.15 2.68
N GLY A 25 20.49 -13.83 3.81
CA GLY A 25 19.17 -14.24 4.27
C GLY A 25 18.25 -13.03 4.48
N PHE A 26 18.72 -12.00 5.18
CA PHE A 26 17.95 -10.78 5.44
C PHE A 26 17.53 -10.09 4.13
N ILE A 27 18.46 -9.92 3.18
CA ILE A 27 18.15 -9.32 1.86
C ILE A 27 17.11 -10.16 1.12
N TYR A 28 17.27 -11.48 1.09
CA TYR A 28 16.34 -12.38 0.44
C TYR A 28 14.90 -12.25 1.00
N PHE A 29 14.75 -12.22 2.33
CA PHE A 29 13.45 -12.09 2.98
C PHE A 29 12.83 -10.69 2.85
N GLN A 30 13.64 -9.64 2.78
CA GLN A 30 13.17 -8.25 2.63
C GLN A 30 12.72 -7.97 1.18
N VAL A 31 13.51 -8.36 0.19
CA VAL A 31 13.20 -8.08 -1.23
C VAL A 31 11.95 -8.82 -1.70
N GLY A 32 11.72 -10.05 -1.22
CA GLY A 32 10.54 -10.84 -1.58
C GLY A 32 9.19 -10.24 -1.14
N GLN A 33 9.21 -9.27 -0.23
CA GLN A 33 8.01 -8.62 0.29
C GLN A 33 7.58 -7.38 -0.51
N LEU A 34 8.48 -6.80 -1.32
CA LEU A 34 8.18 -5.64 -2.15
C LEU A 34 7.56 -6.08 -3.48
N LYS A 35 6.31 -5.70 -3.71
CA LYS A 35 5.62 -5.92 -4.98
C LYS A 35 5.24 -4.59 -5.61
N ALA A 36 5.18 -4.56 -6.94
CA ALA A 36 4.63 -3.42 -7.66
C ALA A 36 3.12 -3.34 -7.40
N PHE A 37 2.60 -2.12 -7.22
CA PHE A 37 1.18 -1.91 -6.95
C PHE A 37 0.30 -2.18 -8.18
N ASP A 38 0.64 -1.58 -9.33
CA ASP A 38 -0.12 -1.72 -10.58
C ASP A 38 0.79 -2.09 -11.76
N SER A 39 1.31 -3.33 -11.75
CA SER A 39 2.19 -3.81 -12.84
C SER A 39 1.49 -3.95 -14.19
N THR A 40 0.15 -4.01 -14.21
CA THR A 40 -0.66 -4.14 -15.43
C THR A 40 -1.18 -2.80 -15.95
N GLN A 41 -0.80 -1.69 -15.32
CA GLN A 41 -1.22 -0.32 -15.66
C GLN A 41 -2.74 -0.18 -15.77
N MET A 42 -3.43 -0.92 -14.91
CA MET A 42 -4.87 -1.06 -14.91
C MET A 42 -5.58 0.25 -14.59
N LEU A 43 -5.00 1.08 -13.71
CA LEU A 43 -5.59 2.34 -13.29
C LEU A 43 -5.50 3.44 -14.36
N ILE A 44 -4.54 3.33 -15.28
CA ILE A 44 -4.30 4.32 -16.35
C ILE A 44 -5.32 4.18 -17.49
N LYS A 45 -6.03 3.05 -17.58
CA LYS A 45 -7.02 2.82 -18.64
C LYS A 45 -8.16 3.84 -18.55
N ASN A 46 -8.49 4.51 -19.66
CA ASN A 46 -9.47 5.61 -19.73
C ASN A 46 -10.84 5.35 -19.08
N SER A 47 -11.26 4.09 -18.97
CA SER A 47 -12.57 3.72 -18.42
C SER A 47 -12.51 3.09 -17.02
N TRP A 48 -11.33 3.01 -16.40
CA TRP A 48 -11.14 2.33 -15.12
C TRP A 48 -12.07 2.88 -14.04
N PHE A 49 -12.10 4.20 -13.88
CA PHE A 49 -12.87 4.84 -12.80
C PHE A 49 -14.38 4.62 -12.96
N ASN A 50 -14.88 4.61 -14.20
CA ASN A 50 -16.30 4.32 -14.47
C ASN A 50 -16.64 2.87 -14.15
N ASN A 51 -15.78 1.92 -14.54
CA ASN A 51 -15.95 0.51 -14.19
C ASN A 51 -15.88 0.29 -12.67
N PHE A 52 -14.99 1.00 -11.98
CA PHE A 52 -14.89 0.97 -10.52
C PHE A 52 -16.16 1.50 -9.85
N LYS A 53 -16.71 2.62 -10.31
CA LYS A 53 -17.98 3.15 -9.78
C LYS A 53 -19.15 2.18 -9.95
N GLN A 54 -19.20 1.41 -11.04
CA GLN A 54 -20.26 0.41 -11.24
C GLN A 54 -20.23 -0.70 -10.17
N GLN A 55 -19.04 -1.02 -9.64
CA GLN A 55 -18.86 -1.99 -8.56
C GLN A 55 -19.21 -1.43 -7.18
N LEU A 56 -19.43 -0.12 -7.06
CA LEU A 56 -19.76 0.55 -5.82
C LEU A 56 -21.26 0.90 -5.77
N THR A 57 -21.95 0.42 -4.74
CA THR A 57 -23.24 0.97 -4.33
C THR A 57 -23.03 2.31 -3.61
N TRP A 58 -22.59 3.33 -4.36
CA TRP A 58 -22.35 4.67 -3.82
C TRP A 58 -23.66 5.27 -3.30
N LYS A 59 -23.86 5.25 -1.97
CA LYS A 59 -25.11 5.64 -1.32
C LYS A 59 -25.21 7.12 -0.94
N ASN A 60 -24.10 7.79 -0.63
CA ASN A 60 -24.13 9.15 -0.08
C ASN A 60 -23.28 10.12 -0.92
N LYS A 61 -23.92 11.07 -1.60
CA LYS A 61 -23.25 12.07 -2.45
C LYS A 61 -22.99 13.40 -1.74
N GLU A 62 -23.35 13.51 -0.47
CA GLU A 62 -23.30 14.79 0.24
C GLU A 62 -21.88 15.18 0.68
N VAL A 63 -21.04 14.19 0.94
CA VAL A 63 -19.65 14.36 1.40
C VAL A 63 -18.67 13.56 0.55
N ALA A 64 -17.40 13.98 0.55
CA ALA A 64 -16.33 13.18 -0.04
C ALA A 64 -16.16 11.87 0.74
N SER A 65 -15.77 10.79 0.04
CA SER A 65 -15.62 9.46 0.64
C SER A 65 -14.22 8.91 0.45
N LEU A 66 -13.63 8.39 1.53
CA LEU A 66 -12.46 7.54 1.53
C LEU A 66 -12.90 6.07 1.49
N ILE A 67 -12.61 5.40 0.39
CA ILE A 67 -12.87 3.97 0.20
C ILE A 67 -11.57 3.21 0.42
N LEU A 68 -11.56 2.28 1.37
CA LEU A 68 -10.43 1.42 1.69
C LEU A 68 -10.74 0.00 1.26
N ILE A 69 -9.89 -0.59 0.43
CA ILE A 69 -10.08 -1.96 -0.07
C ILE A 69 -8.97 -2.83 0.51
N THR A 70 -9.39 -3.88 1.20
CA THR A 70 -8.52 -4.73 2.01
C THR A 70 -8.79 -6.20 1.77
N GLU A 71 -7.83 -7.07 2.12
CA GLU A 71 -7.97 -8.52 2.05
C GLU A 71 -7.50 -9.12 3.37
N GLN A 72 -8.40 -9.74 4.14
CA GLN A 72 -8.06 -10.27 5.47
C GLN A 72 -7.05 -11.43 5.44
N SER A 73 -7.03 -12.23 4.37
CA SER A 73 -6.08 -13.33 4.15
C SER A 73 -4.66 -12.84 3.84
N CYS A 74 -4.48 -11.56 3.53
CA CYS A 74 -3.20 -10.99 3.13
C CYS A 74 -2.36 -10.54 4.35
N GLY A 75 -1.08 -10.94 4.40
CA GLY A 75 -0.15 -10.50 5.46
C GLY A 75 0.05 -8.98 5.50
N CYS A 76 0.00 -8.30 4.34
CA CYS A 76 0.14 -6.85 4.28
C CYS A 76 -1.05 -6.10 4.90
N PHE A 77 -2.24 -6.71 4.98
CA PHE A 77 -3.37 -6.12 5.72
C PHE A 77 -3.06 -6.03 7.22
N LYS A 78 -2.44 -7.07 7.79
CA LYS A 78 -2.03 -7.06 9.21
C LYS A 78 -1.04 -5.92 9.49
N GLN A 79 -0.08 -5.71 8.59
CA GLN A 79 0.90 -4.63 8.69
C GLN A 79 0.24 -3.24 8.59
N ALA A 80 -0.69 -3.07 7.64
CA ALA A 80 -1.37 -1.80 7.40
C ALA A 80 -2.47 -1.46 8.42
N LYS A 81 -2.87 -2.37 9.32
CA LYS A 81 -4.00 -2.18 10.24
C LYS A 81 -3.90 -0.89 11.07
N SER A 82 -2.70 -0.60 11.59
CA SER A 82 -2.46 0.63 12.34
C SER A 82 -2.68 1.86 11.45
N HIS A 83 -2.11 1.85 10.24
CA HIS A 83 -2.25 2.95 9.27
C HIS A 83 -3.71 3.16 8.83
N ILE A 84 -4.44 2.08 8.54
CA ILE A 84 -5.88 2.11 8.20
C ILE A 84 -6.69 2.77 9.32
N SER A 85 -6.37 2.47 10.58
CA SER A 85 -7.05 3.09 11.73
C SER A 85 -6.79 4.59 11.79
N SER A 86 -5.52 5.02 11.66
CA SER A 86 -5.16 6.45 11.65
C SER A 86 -5.79 7.20 10.47
N LEU A 87 -5.80 6.60 9.27
CA LEU A 87 -6.46 7.16 8.09
C LEU A 87 -7.97 7.29 8.27
N THR A 88 -8.61 6.27 8.85
CA THR A 88 -10.05 6.30 9.13
C THR A 88 -10.38 7.44 10.10
N THR A 89 -9.57 7.61 11.16
CA THR A 89 -9.72 8.71 12.11
C THR A 89 -9.53 10.06 11.42
N LEU A 90 -8.45 10.23 10.67
CA LEU A 90 -8.15 11.47 9.94
C LEU A 90 -9.30 11.85 9.00
N ALA A 91 -9.75 10.91 8.17
CA ALA A 91 -10.83 11.13 7.20
C ALA A 91 -12.13 11.58 7.89
N LYS A 92 -12.53 10.88 8.96
CA LYS A 92 -13.72 11.24 9.75
C LYS A 92 -13.59 12.63 10.39
N THR A 93 -12.45 12.94 10.99
CA THR A 93 -12.18 14.28 11.56
C THR A 93 -12.21 15.38 10.51
N LYS A 94 -11.85 15.05 9.27
CA LYS A 94 -11.86 15.95 8.11
C LYS A 94 -13.22 16.01 7.39
N GLY A 95 -14.24 15.31 7.88
CA GLY A 95 -15.59 15.34 7.33
C GLY A 95 -15.80 14.45 6.09
N LEU A 96 -14.93 13.46 5.89
CA LEU A 96 -15.10 12.45 4.84
C LEU A 96 -15.84 11.23 5.40
N ASP A 97 -16.73 10.65 4.60
CA ASP A 97 -17.26 9.31 4.87
C ASP A 97 -16.15 8.26 4.64
N VAL A 98 -16.17 7.18 5.42
CA VAL A 98 -15.20 6.09 5.28
C VAL A 98 -15.92 4.80 4.99
N VAL A 99 -15.61 4.20 3.83
CA VAL A 99 -16.18 2.94 3.38
C VAL A 99 -15.06 1.90 3.33
N GLN A 100 -15.16 0.86 4.15
CA GLN A 100 -14.20 -0.24 4.12
C GLN A 100 -14.81 -1.43 3.37
N LEU A 101 -14.13 -1.88 2.32
CA LEU A 101 -14.53 -3.00 1.49
C LEU A 101 -13.52 -4.13 1.61
N GLN A 102 -14.05 -5.36 1.59
CA GLN A 102 -13.24 -6.54 1.37
C GLN A 102 -13.08 -6.78 -0.12
N LEU A 103 -11.90 -7.19 -0.54
CA LEU A 103 -11.62 -7.51 -1.92
C LEU A 103 -12.46 -8.72 -2.38
N THR A 104 -13.46 -8.47 -3.20
CA THR A 104 -14.28 -9.49 -3.86
C THR A 104 -13.71 -9.88 -5.21
N GLN A 105 -14.22 -10.96 -5.81
CA GLN A 105 -13.79 -11.40 -7.14
C GLN A 105 -14.05 -10.33 -8.23
N GLU A 106 -15.16 -9.61 -8.13
CA GLU A 106 -15.51 -8.51 -9.04
C GLU A 106 -14.55 -7.33 -8.90
N LEU A 107 -14.18 -6.98 -7.66
CA LEU A 107 -13.22 -5.90 -7.39
C LEU A 107 -11.81 -6.22 -7.88
N LYS A 108 -11.41 -7.49 -8.03
CA LYS A 108 -10.10 -7.85 -8.61
C LYS A 108 -9.93 -7.35 -10.04
N ALA A 109 -11.02 -7.19 -10.79
CA ALA A 109 -11.00 -6.65 -12.15
C ALA A 109 -10.85 -5.12 -12.19
N VAL A 110 -11.01 -4.43 -11.06
CA VAL A 110 -10.90 -2.96 -10.92
C VAL A 110 -9.94 -2.50 -9.80
N VAL A 111 -9.26 -3.39 -9.10
CA VAL A 111 -8.26 -3.08 -8.07
C VAL A 111 -7.00 -3.92 -8.30
N PRO A 112 -5.83 -3.31 -8.58
CA PRO A 112 -4.64 -4.07 -8.96
C PRO A 112 -4.00 -4.81 -7.76
N ALA A 113 -4.01 -4.20 -6.57
CA ALA A 113 -3.47 -4.81 -5.36
C ALA A 113 -4.12 -4.26 -4.08
N THR A 114 -3.96 -4.97 -2.96
CA THR A 114 -4.41 -4.52 -1.63
C THR A 114 -3.23 -4.39 -0.66
N PRO A 115 -3.31 -3.53 0.38
CA PRO A 115 -4.39 -2.59 0.66
C PRO A 115 -4.37 -1.38 -0.30
N ALA A 116 -5.55 -0.96 -0.76
CA ALA A 116 -5.72 0.18 -1.66
C ALA A 116 -6.64 1.24 -1.03
N ALA A 117 -6.43 2.50 -1.40
CA ALA A 117 -7.31 3.61 -1.09
C ALA A 117 -7.80 4.29 -2.37
N ILE A 118 -9.08 4.65 -2.36
CA ILE A 118 -9.70 5.48 -3.37
C ILE A 118 -10.38 6.64 -2.65
N ILE A 119 -10.16 7.87 -3.12
CA ILE A 119 -10.88 9.06 -2.64
C ILE A 119 -11.71 9.59 -3.79
N ILE A 120 -12.98 9.82 -3.52
CA ILE A 120 -13.93 10.42 -4.46
C ILE A 120 -14.57 11.62 -3.75
N ASP A 121 -14.64 12.75 -4.44
CA ASP A 121 -15.22 13.97 -3.89
C ASP A 121 -16.76 13.96 -3.88
N LYS A 122 -17.35 15.00 -3.30
CA LYS A 122 -18.81 15.17 -3.24
C LYS A 122 -19.48 15.30 -4.62
N SER A 123 -18.73 15.71 -5.65
CA SER A 123 -19.23 15.77 -7.03
C SER A 123 -19.26 14.37 -7.68
N GLY A 124 -18.70 13.36 -7.01
CA GLY A 124 -18.51 12.02 -7.54
C GLY A 124 -17.29 11.92 -8.45
N ASP A 125 -16.39 12.90 -8.42
CA ASP A 125 -15.15 12.90 -9.19
C ASP A 125 -14.02 12.24 -8.42
N PHE A 126 -13.12 11.66 -9.19
CA PHE A 126 -11.92 11.01 -8.70
C PHE A 126 -10.97 12.04 -8.05
N VAL A 127 -10.42 11.71 -6.88
CA VAL A 127 -9.40 12.51 -6.19
C VAL A 127 -8.10 11.74 -5.98
N TYR A 128 -8.17 10.46 -5.60
CA TYR A 128 -7.00 9.61 -5.41
C TYR A 128 -7.30 8.14 -5.67
N VAL A 129 -6.34 7.43 -6.29
CA VAL A 129 -6.29 5.96 -6.32
C VAL A 129 -4.85 5.53 -6.19
N GLY A 130 -4.62 4.56 -5.32
CA GLY A 130 -3.31 4.01 -5.11
C GLY A 130 -3.23 3.12 -3.88
N PRO A 131 -2.02 2.74 -3.49
CA PRO A 131 -1.79 2.10 -2.21
C PRO A 131 -1.99 3.08 -1.05
N LEU A 132 -1.94 2.60 0.19
CA LEU A 132 -1.98 3.49 1.36
C LEU A 132 -0.65 4.24 1.54
N SER A 133 0.46 3.54 1.29
CA SER A 133 1.84 4.02 1.44
C SER A 133 2.78 3.15 0.61
N GLU A 134 4.02 3.61 0.47
CA GLU A 134 5.12 2.87 -0.15
C GLU A 134 5.99 2.14 0.89
N GLY A 135 6.82 1.21 0.42
CA GLY A 135 7.82 0.52 1.24
C GLY A 135 7.27 -0.68 2.03
N LEU A 136 8.17 -1.29 2.81
CA LEU A 136 7.96 -2.57 3.50
C LEU A 136 7.03 -2.49 4.70
N ALA A 137 6.98 -1.33 5.37
CA ALA A 137 6.35 -1.20 6.67
C ALA A 137 4.88 -0.74 6.62
N CYS A 138 4.34 -0.42 5.43
CA CYS A 138 3.06 0.29 5.26
C CYS A 138 2.91 1.41 6.31
N ALA A 139 3.97 2.21 6.50
CA ALA A 139 4.14 3.07 7.66
C ALA A 139 3.27 4.33 7.58
N GLN A 140 2.80 4.78 8.74
CA GLN A 140 2.15 6.09 8.89
C GLN A 140 3.17 7.21 8.71
N GLY A 141 2.79 8.28 8.01
CA GLY A 141 3.60 9.49 7.86
C GLY A 141 4.35 9.67 6.53
N SER A 142 4.39 8.65 5.67
CA SER A 142 4.75 8.77 4.24
C SER A 142 3.53 8.67 3.31
N GLY A 143 2.33 8.73 3.89
CA GLY A 143 1.11 8.33 3.20
C GLY A 143 0.60 9.38 2.22
N PHE A 144 0.55 8.97 0.95
CA PHE A 144 -0.04 9.75 -0.15
C PHE A 144 -1.48 10.18 0.18
N VAL A 145 -2.22 9.31 0.87
CA VAL A 145 -3.64 9.48 1.20
C VAL A 145 -3.85 10.68 2.14
N GLU A 146 -3.02 10.83 3.18
CA GLU A 146 -3.11 11.93 4.14
C GLU A 146 -2.88 13.30 3.47
N ALA A 147 -1.88 13.38 2.59
CA ALA A 147 -1.60 14.59 1.82
C ALA A 147 -2.80 14.95 0.93
N VAL A 148 -3.38 13.97 0.24
CA VAL A 148 -4.56 14.20 -0.60
C VAL A 148 -5.77 14.61 0.22
N ILE A 149 -6.05 13.98 1.37
CA ILE A 149 -7.17 14.37 2.25
C ILE A 149 -7.01 15.84 2.67
N ASN A 150 -5.81 16.25 3.07
CA ASN A 150 -5.55 17.62 3.47
C ASN A 150 -5.75 18.61 2.30
N ASN A 151 -5.28 18.27 1.10
CA ASN A 151 -5.50 19.07 -0.10
C ASN A 151 -6.99 19.20 -0.45
N LEU A 152 -7.73 18.09 -0.37
CA LEU A 152 -9.16 18.07 -0.67
C LEU A 152 -9.94 18.97 0.28
N VAL A 153 -9.64 18.93 1.58
CA VAL A 153 -10.25 19.83 2.57
C VAL A 153 -9.86 21.28 2.36
N ALA A 154 -8.66 21.55 1.83
CA ALA A 154 -8.24 22.88 1.42
C ALA A 154 -8.88 23.35 0.09
N GLY A 155 -9.74 22.53 -0.54
CA GLY A 155 -10.47 22.86 -1.77
C GLY A 155 -9.80 22.39 -3.05
N TYR A 156 -8.72 21.61 -2.96
CA TYR A 156 -7.94 21.15 -4.12
C TYR A 156 -8.17 19.66 -4.40
N ASN A 157 -8.78 19.36 -5.55
CA ASN A 157 -8.85 17.99 -6.04
C ASN A 157 -7.50 17.62 -6.70
N SER A 158 -6.73 16.75 -6.04
CA SER A 158 -5.38 16.36 -6.49
C SER A 158 -5.36 15.48 -7.75
N LYS A 159 -6.47 14.80 -8.07
CA LYS A 159 -6.58 13.81 -9.16
C LYS A 159 -5.35 12.88 -9.24
N LEU A 160 -4.88 12.43 -8.08
CA LEU A 160 -3.60 11.75 -7.95
C LEU A 160 -3.74 10.25 -8.13
N LEU A 161 -3.07 9.72 -9.15
CA LEU A 161 -3.05 8.30 -9.48
C LEU A 161 -1.65 7.74 -9.24
N ILE A 162 -1.55 6.77 -8.32
CA ILE A 162 -0.28 6.13 -7.96
C ILE A 162 -0.27 4.71 -8.48
N THR A 163 0.51 4.48 -9.53
CA THR A 163 0.65 3.17 -10.20
C THR A 163 2.05 2.58 -10.07
N ASP A 164 3.08 3.42 -10.14
CA ASP A 164 4.48 3.01 -10.16
C ASP A 164 5.13 3.14 -8.78
N THR A 165 4.72 2.27 -7.85
CA THR A 165 5.33 2.19 -6.53
C THR A 165 5.45 0.74 -6.08
N LYS A 166 6.39 0.50 -5.16
CA LYS A 166 6.66 -0.81 -4.58
C LYS A 166 6.49 -0.75 -3.07
N GLY A 167 5.81 -1.76 -2.53
CA GLY A 167 5.54 -1.85 -1.10
C GLY A 167 5.03 -3.23 -0.71
N CYS A 168 4.62 -3.36 0.55
CA CYS A 168 3.90 -4.56 0.99
C CYS A 168 2.48 -4.54 0.38
N TYR A 169 2.34 -5.18 -0.78
CA TYR A 169 1.08 -5.32 -1.48
C TYR A 169 0.74 -6.79 -1.75
N CYS A 170 -0.54 -7.13 -1.64
CA CYS A 170 -1.11 -8.35 -2.17
C CYS A 170 -1.68 -8.07 -3.56
N VAL A 171 -0.87 -8.36 -4.57
CA VAL A 171 -1.21 -8.17 -5.97
C VAL A 171 -2.21 -9.24 -6.41
N ASN A 172 -3.26 -8.80 -7.10
CA ASN A 172 -4.21 -9.71 -7.71
C ASN A 172 -3.55 -10.42 -8.89
N LYS A 173 -3.47 -11.75 -8.80
CA LYS A 173 -3.23 -12.58 -9.99
C LYS A 173 -4.57 -12.68 -10.71
N VAL A 174 -4.80 -11.79 -11.65
CA VAL A 174 -5.89 -11.90 -12.63
C VAL A 174 -5.45 -12.88 -13.71
#